data_AF-A0A1C0BWT8-F1
#
_entry.id   AF-A0A1C0BWT8-F1
#
_cell.length_a   1.000
_cell.length_b   1.000
_cell.length_c   1.000
_cell.angle_alpha   90.00
_cell.angle_beta   90.00
_cell.angle_gamma   90.00
#
_symmetry.space_group_name_H-M   'P 1'
#
loop_
_entity.id
_entity.type
_entity.pdbx_description
1 polymer ?
#
loop_
_entity_poly.entity_id
_entity_poly.type
_entity_poly.pdbx_seq_one_letter_code
_entity_poly.pdbx_strand_id
1 'polypeptide(L)'
;MLNGKQRRALRALAVNTKALVQIGKGGLSANLVESTEVSLEAHELVKITVLKNCDDNVKEMALDLASMTNSELVQVVGRVIVLYRPSKKKLIQI
;
A
#
# COMPACT_ATOMS: atom_id res chain seq x y z
N MET A 1 12.98 -7.54 1.89
CA MET A 1 12.01 -8.65 2.04
C MET A 1 11.62 -8.78 3.49
N LEU A 2 10.33 -8.58 3.79
CA LEU A 2 9.71 -8.75 5.09
C LEU A 2 9.64 -10.23 5.48
N ASN A 3 10.09 -10.56 6.68
CA ASN A 3 9.90 -11.91 7.22
C ASN A 3 8.44 -12.15 7.66
N GLY A 4 8.10 -13.41 7.95
CA GLY A 4 6.72 -13.79 8.32
C GLY A 4 6.19 -13.11 9.59
N LYS A 5 7.07 -12.85 10.57
CA LYS A 5 6.72 -12.18 11.84
C LYS A 5 6.43 -10.69 11.60
N GLN A 6 7.31 -10.01 10.88
CA GLN A 6 7.17 -8.61 10.46
C GLN A 6 5.91 -8.40 9.65
N ARG A 7 5.66 -9.25 8.65
CA ARG A 7 4.44 -9.17 7.83
C ARG A 7 3.17 -9.33 8.67
N ARG A 8 3.17 -10.23 9.66
CA ARG A 8 2.02 -10.43 10.57
C ARG A 8 1.79 -9.19 11.45
N ALA A 9 2.85 -8.59 11.98
CA ALA A 9 2.77 -7.36 12.75
C ALA A 9 2.19 -6.20 11.91
N LEU A 10 2.69 -6.01 10.69
CA LEU A 10 2.19 -5.00 9.75
C LEU A 10 0.72 -5.21 9.38
N ARG A 11 0.28 -6.46 9.20
CA ARG A 11 -1.15 -6.76 8.98
C ARG A 11 -2.01 -6.35 10.17
N ALA A 12 -1.58 -6.62 11.40
CA ALA A 12 -2.30 -6.23 12.59
C ALA A 12 -2.42 -4.69 12.71
N LEU A 13 -1.33 -3.96 12.40
CA LEU A 13 -1.34 -2.49 12.34
C LEU A 13 -2.28 -1.97 11.24
N ALA A 14 -2.32 -2.65 10.08
CA ALA A 14 -3.16 -2.27 8.96
C ALA A 14 -4.67 -2.40 9.24
N VAL A 15 -5.10 -3.21 10.21
CA VAL A 15 -6.53 -3.35 10.54
C VAL A 15 -7.10 -2.03 11.07
N ASN A 16 -6.37 -1.36 11.94
CA ASN A 16 -6.83 -0.15 12.64
C ASN A 16 -6.54 1.15 11.88
N THR A 17 -5.98 1.08 10.68
CA THR A 17 -5.68 2.26 9.86
C THR A 17 -6.74 2.49 8.79
N LYS A 18 -6.99 3.77 8.48
CA LYS A 18 -7.85 4.20 7.38
C LYS A 18 -7.06 4.18 6.07
N ALA A 19 -7.75 4.00 4.95
CA ALA A 19 -7.13 4.18 3.65
C ALA A 19 -6.78 5.65 3.44
N LEU A 20 -5.55 5.91 2.99
CA LEU A 20 -5.04 7.26 2.73
C LEU A 20 -5.05 7.59 1.24
N VAL A 21 -5.03 6.56 0.40
CA VAL A 21 -5.00 6.68 -1.05
C VAL A 21 -6.15 5.88 -1.65
N GLN A 22 -6.67 6.34 -2.79
CA GLN A 22 -7.76 5.69 -3.49
C GLN A 22 -7.50 5.62 -5.00
N ILE A 23 -7.76 4.47 -5.59
CA ILE A 23 -7.63 4.22 -7.03
C ILE A 23 -9.03 4.21 -7.66
N GLY A 24 -9.25 5.12 -8.62
CA GLY A 24 -10.50 5.20 -9.37
C GLY A 24 -10.42 4.50 -10.73
N LYS A 25 -11.33 4.88 -11.64
CA LYS A 25 -11.42 4.35 -13.01
C LYS A 25 -10.14 4.50 -13.84
N GLY A 26 -9.32 5.51 -13.53
CA GLY A 26 -8.06 5.76 -14.25
C GLY A 26 -6.91 4.82 -13.86
N GLY A 27 -7.15 3.84 -12.98
CA GLY A 27 -6.14 2.86 -12.58
C GLY A 27 -4.90 3.52 -11.94
N LEU A 28 -3.74 2.93 -12.19
CA LEU A 28 -2.45 3.44 -11.73
C LEU A 28 -2.00 4.62 -12.60
N SER A 29 -2.11 5.83 -12.07
CA SER A 29 -1.61 7.06 -12.71
C SER A 29 -0.35 7.57 -12.02
N ALA A 30 0.43 8.41 -12.70
CA ALA A 30 1.64 9.03 -12.12
C ALA A 30 1.32 9.79 -10.81
N ASN A 31 0.25 10.58 -10.79
CA ASN A 31 -0.18 11.33 -9.60
C ASN A 31 -0.56 10.42 -8.43
N LEU A 32 -1.17 9.26 -8.70
CA LEU A 32 -1.50 8.27 -7.68
C LEU A 32 -0.22 7.67 -7.08
N VAL A 33 0.74 7.31 -7.94
CA VAL A 33 2.03 6.73 -7.52
C VAL A 33 2.78 7.74 -6.65
N GLU A 34 2.86 9.00 -7.07
CA GLU A 34 3.45 10.09 -6.29
C GLU A 34 2.74 10.33 -4.96
N SER A 35 1.41 10.30 -4.94
CA SER A 35 0.63 10.42 -3.69
C SER A 35 0.90 9.25 -2.74
N THR A 36 1.09 8.05 -3.29
CA THR A 36 1.42 6.84 -2.52
C THR A 36 2.84 6.93 -1.96
N GLU A 37 3.80 7.41 -2.74
CA GLU A 37 5.18 7.71 -2.34
C GLU A 37 5.23 8.63 -1.11
N VAL A 38 4.55 9.77 -1.19
CA VAL A 38 4.47 10.74 -0.08
C VAL A 38 3.83 10.12 1.15
N SER A 39 2.75 9.36 0.97
CA SER A 39 2.07 8.67 2.06
C SER A 39 2.95 7.61 2.73
N LEU A 40 3.74 6.87 1.93
CA LEU A 40 4.66 5.86 2.43
C LEU A 40 5.81 6.50 3.21
N GLU A 41 6.35 7.63 2.77
CA GLU A 41 7.38 8.33 3.54
C GLU A 41 6.85 8.89 4.87
N ALA A 42 5.59 9.33 4.91
CA ALA A 42 4.97 9.91 6.09
C ALA A 42 4.50 8.87 7.13
N HIS A 43 4.07 7.68 6.68
CA HIS A 43 3.39 6.71 7.54
C HIS A 43 4.01 5.31 7.53
N GLU A 44 4.88 5.01 6.58
CA GLU A 44 5.51 3.70 6.31
C GLU A 44 4.56 2.57 5.95
N LEU A 45 3.33 2.58 6.45
CA LEU A 45 2.27 1.62 6.18
C LEU A 45 1.06 2.37 5.60
N VAL A 46 0.73 2.06 4.35
CA VAL A 46 -0.33 2.75 3.62
C VAL A 46 -1.39 1.77 3.17
N LYS A 47 -2.65 2.09 3.49
CA LYS A 47 -3.84 1.44 2.92
C LYS A 47 -4.31 2.21 1.70
N ILE A 48 -4.49 1.49 0.61
CA ILE A 48 -5.03 2.00 -0.64
C ILE A 48 -6.34 1.28 -0.95
N THR A 49 -7.39 2.03 -1.27
CA THR A 49 -8.70 1.45 -1.66
C THR A 49 -8.89 1.55 -3.16
N VAL A 50 -9.28 0.47 -3.81
CA VAL A 50 -9.64 0.46 -5.23
C VAL A 50 -11.16 0.59 -5.36
N LEU A 51 -11.63 1.64 -6.01
CA LEU A 51 -13.05 1.87 -6.25
C LEU A 51 -13.63 0.83 -7.21
N LYS A 52 -14.92 0.51 -7.06
CA LYS A 52 -15.61 -0.51 -7.88
C LYS A 52 -15.65 -0.23 -9.39
N ASN A 53 -15.39 1.01 -9.80
CA ASN A 53 -15.33 1.43 -11.20
C ASN A 53 -13.94 1.25 -11.85
N CYS A 54 -13.00 0.65 -11.12
CA CYS A 54 -11.74 0.18 -11.68
C CYS A 54 -11.88 -1.30 -12.03
N ASP A 55 -11.82 -1.61 -13.32
CA ASP A 55 -11.98 -2.96 -13.86
C ASP A 55 -10.68 -3.79 -13.77
N ASP A 56 -9.56 -3.15 -13.44
CA ASP A 56 -8.26 -3.79 -13.31
C ASP A 56 -8.20 -4.79 -12.15
N ASN A 57 -7.35 -5.81 -12.30
CA ASN A 57 -7.11 -6.80 -11.26
C ASN A 57 -6.35 -6.17 -10.08
N VAL A 58 -7.03 -6.07 -8.93
CA VAL A 58 -6.48 -5.47 -7.70
C VAL A 58 -5.16 -6.11 -7.27
N LYS A 59 -4.97 -7.42 -7.49
CA LYS A 59 -3.72 -8.09 -7.10
C LYS A 59 -2.55 -7.70 -8.00
N GLU A 60 -2.79 -7.59 -9.30
CA GLU A 60 -1.78 -7.15 -10.28
C GLU A 60 -1.41 -5.69 -10.01
N MET A 61 -2.42 -4.82 -9.88
CA MET A 61 -2.21 -3.42 -9.50
C MET A 61 -1.42 -3.27 -8.20
N ALA A 62 -1.66 -4.13 -7.21
CA ALA A 62 -0.93 -4.09 -5.95
C ALA A 62 0.56 -4.41 -6.13
N LEU A 63 0.89 -5.36 -7.01
CA LEU A 63 2.27 -5.73 -7.33
C LEU A 63 2.95 -4.63 -8.16
N ASP A 64 2.23 -4.06 -9.13
CA ASP A 64 2.73 -2.97 -9.96
C ASP A 64 2.99 -1.72 -9.12
N LEU A 65 2.02 -1.31 -8.29
CA LEU A 65 2.18 -0.16 -7.40
C LEU A 65 3.30 -0.39 -6.39
N ALA A 66 3.45 -1.61 -5.85
CA ALA A 66 4.56 -1.95 -4.96
C ALA A 66 5.91 -1.79 -5.67
N SER A 67 6.00 -2.26 -6.91
CA SER A 67 7.21 -2.15 -7.74
C SER A 67 7.54 -0.68 -8.09
N MET A 68 6.54 0.09 -8.52
CA MET A 68 6.69 1.51 -8.87
C MET A 68 7.11 2.35 -7.67
N THR A 69 6.70 1.97 -6.45
CA THR A 69 6.99 2.71 -5.22
C THR A 69 8.15 2.16 -4.39
N ASN A 70 8.83 1.12 -4.90
CA ASN A 70 9.86 0.38 -4.16
C ASN A 70 9.38 -0.02 -2.75
N SER A 71 8.13 -0.47 -2.64
CA SER A 71 7.50 -0.89 -1.40
C SER A 71 7.20 -2.38 -1.42
N GLU A 72 6.92 -2.94 -0.24
CA GLU A 72 6.55 -4.34 -0.11
C GLU A 72 5.03 -4.51 0.05
N LEU A 73 4.47 -5.41 -0.76
CA LEU A 73 3.07 -5.81 -0.62
C LEU A 73 2.88 -6.67 0.64
N VAL A 74 2.20 -6.11 1.64
CA VAL A 74 1.91 -6.80 2.90
C VAL A 74 0.73 -7.75 2.73
N GLN A 75 -0.38 -7.24 2.17
CA GLN A 75 -1.63 -7.96 1.95
C GLN A 75 -2.54 -7.24 0.94
N VAL A 76 -3.38 -8.01 0.27
CA VAL A 76 -4.57 -7.53 -0.45
C VAL A 76 -5.81 -8.15 0.22
N VAL A 77 -6.80 -7.34 0.56
CA VAL A 77 -8.07 -7.77 1.17
C VAL A 77 -9.23 -7.16 0.38
N GLY A 78 -9.89 -7.98 -0.43
CA GLY A 78 -10.94 -7.51 -1.34
C GLY A 78 -10.39 -6.44 -2.28
N ARG A 79 -10.88 -5.20 -2.14
CA ARG A 79 -10.41 -4.04 -2.92
C ARG A 79 -9.46 -3.12 -2.15
N VAL A 80 -8.90 -3.59 -1.04
CA VAL A 80 -7.94 -2.83 -0.23
C VAL A 80 -6.56 -3.43 -0.37
N ILE A 81 -5.57 -2.59 -0.66
CA ILE A 81 -4.16 -2.93 -0.79
C ILE A 81 -3.42 -2.35 0.41
N VAL A 82 -2.52 -3.13 1.01
CA VAL A 82 -1.67 -2.69 2.11
C VAL A 82 -0.21 -2.77 1.67
N LEU A 83 0.44 -1.61 1.58
CA LEU A 83 1.85 -1.47 1.23
C LEU A 83 2.66 -1.00 2.42
N TYR A 84 3.90 -1.49 2.51
CA TYR A 84 4.86 -1.04 3.51
C TYR A 84 6.18 -0.63 2.87
N ARG A 85 6.72 0.50 3.30
CA ARG A 85 8.08 0.92 2.99
C ARG A 85 8.71 1.61 4.20
N PRO A 86 9.91 1.21 4.64
CA PRO A 86 10.63 1.94 5.67
C PRO A 86 10.90 3.38 5.22
N SER A 87 10.56 4.36 6.05
CA SER A 87 10.90 5.77 5.81
C SER A 87 12.30 6.06 6.32
N LYS A 88 12.83 7.24 5.98
CA LYS A 88 14.11 7.71 6.54
C LYS A 88 14.04 7.91 8.06
N LYS A 89 12.84 8.12 8.61
CA LYS A 89 12.61 8.39 10.03
C LYS A 89 12.39 7.13 10.87
N LYS A 90 12.20 5.95 10.25
CA LYS A 90 11.98 4.65 10.92
C LYS A 90 10.88 4.71 12.00
N LEU A 91 9.66 5.02 11.57
CA LEU A 91 8.51 5.21 12.47
C LEU A 91 7.97 3.90 13.04
N ILE A 92 8.02 2.82 12.28
CA ILE A 92 7.56 1.48 12.63
C ILE A 92 8.78 0.59 12.89
N GLN A 93 8.86 0.04 14.10
CA GLN A 93 9.90 -0.91 14.50
C GLN A 93 9.30 -2.32 14.55
N ILE A 94 9.73 -3.21 13.64
CA ILE A 94 9.16 -4.56 13.40
C ILE A 94 10.21 -5.66 13.27
#